data_AF-A0A8J7DG99-F1
#
_entry.id   AF-A0A8J7DG99-F1
#
_cell.length_a   1.000
_cell.length_b   1.000
_cell.length_c   1.000
_cell.angle_alpha   90.00
_cell.angle_beta   90.00
_cell.angle_gamma   90.00
#
_symmetry.space_group_name_H-M   'P 1'
#
loop_
_entity.id
_entity.type
_entity.pdbx_description
1 polymer ?
#
loop_
_entity_poly.entity_id
_entity_poly.type
_entity_poly.pdbx_seq_one_letter_code
_entity_poly.pdbx_strand_id
1 'polypeptide(L)'
;MTSFTIKTKTLMALVGLLALGTTAVGAVACAPLPEPGATPSDTAGSPSNPETPPYSGEMGQVDDVLTPEVRETILQTVAADVDRPVSELRIASAETATWDGCMGIYVPDQMCTMIAISGLRVVVTDGEQGWVYHTREDGQNAVQNPTASGSQNGLIPDFIPRVEGQPNETPEAYVFRSVVSGGLAGRQEVITLMIDGRLLQTEGDTLVAQSQVTPEQLEAFQQVLEDQRFPNLNRMRYITDAAFADYPTVQLSSLSTQSEYIDLAIEDAPTALQSVVQAWDTLVAEAQ
;
A
#
# COMPACT_ATOMS: atom_id res chain seq x y z
N MET A 1 -22.40 -30.50 -19.33
CA MET A 1 -21.17 -31.31 -19.16
C MET A 1 -20.33 -30.60 -18.11
N THR A 2 -20.59 -30.98 -16.86
CA THR A 2 -19.62 -31.41 -15.85
C THR A 2 -18.94 -30.26 -15.11
N SER A 3 -19.68 -29.77 -14.11
CA SER A 3 -19.20 -29.03 -12.95
C SER A 3 -18.40 -29.96 -12.04
N PHE A 4 -17.19 -29.56 -11.64
CA PHE A 4 -16.45 -30.21 -10.57
C PHE A 4 -16.19 -29.20 -9.45
N THR A 5 -17.02 -29.29 -8.42
CA THR A 5 -16.79 -28.74 -7.09
C THR A 5 -15.79 -29.64 -6.37
N ILE A 6 -14.70 -29.10 -5.86
CA ILE A 6 -13.84 -29.78 -4.87
C ILE A 6 -13.84 -28.94 -3.60
N LYS A 7 -14.66 -29.39 -2.64
CA LYS A 7 -14.55 -29.03 -1.22
C LYS A 7 -13.40 -29.83 -0.62
N THR A 8 -12.40 -29.17 -0.05
CA THR A 8 -11.40 -29.86 0.78
C THR A 8 -11.61 -29.51 2.25
N LYS A 9 -11.68 -30.58 3.03
CA LYS A 9 -12.17 -30.67 4.39
C LYS A 9 -11.15 -30.20 5.42
N THR A 10 -11.68 -29.52 6.43
CA THR A 10 -11.19 -29.39 7.80
C THR A 10 -10.53 -30.67 8.32
N LEU A 11 -9.31 -30.55 8.86
CA LEU A 11 -8.71 -31.57 9.72
C LEU A 11 -8.39 -30.93 11.08
N MET A 12 -9.29 -31.14 12.03
CA MET A 12 -9.02 -30.95 13.46
C MET A 12 -8.06 -32.05 13.93
N ALA A 13 -6.90 -31.67 14.46
CA ALA A 13 -6.08 -32.56 15.27
C ALA A 13 -6.19 -32.16 16.74
N LEU A 14 -6.92 -32.99 17.48
CA LEU A 14 -7.09 -32.96 18.92
C LEU A 14 -5.90 -33.73 19.55
N VAL A 15 -5.06 -33.06 20.33
CA VAL A 15 -4.14 -33.73 21.27
C VAL A 15 -4.33 -33.09 22.64
N GLY A 16 -4.90 -33.85 23.55
CA GLY A 16 -4.82 -33.58 24.98
C GLY A 16 -3.79 -34.51 25.62
N LEU A 17 -3.05 -34.03 26.62
CA LEU A 17 -3.04 -34.62 27.97
C LEU A 17 -2.17 -33.83 28.97
N LEU A 18 -2.80 -33.48 30.10
CA LEU A 18 -2.31 -33.36 31.49
C LEU A 18 -0.88 -32.88 31.81
N ALA A 19 -0.77 -31.87 32.69
CA ALA A 19 -0.44 -32.08 34.12
C ALA A 19 -0.48 -30.78 34.96
N LEU A 20 -0.77 -30.97 36.25
CA LEU A 20 -0.97 -29.98 37.31
C LEU A 20 0.30 -29.23 37.74
N GLY A 21 0.13 -28.02 38.26
CA GLY A 21 1.17 -27.31 39.00
C GLY A 21 0.67 -26.01 39.63
N THR A 22 0.21 -26.08 40.88
CA THR A 22 -0.12 -24.95 41.76
C THR A 22 1.09 -24.10 42.14
N THR A 23 0.83 -22.81 42.44
CA THR A 23 1.51 -21.85 43.37
C THR A 23 1.68 -20.48 42.68
N ALA A 24 1.61 -19.32 43.33
CA ALA A 24 1.17 -18.88 44.65
C ALA A 24 0.83 -17.38 44.51
N VAL A 25 -0.12 -16.90 45.29
CA VAL A 25 -0.50 -15.48 45.38
C VAL A 25 0.61 -14.71 46.08
N GLY A 26 1.18 -13.72 45.40
CA GLY A 26 2.10 -12.75 45.98
C GLY A 26 1.50 -11.35 45.90
N ALA A 27 0.89 -10.90 46.99
CA ALA A 27 0.46 -9.52 47.17
C ALA A 27 1.69 -8.61 47.31
N VAL A 28 1.80 -7.58 46.47
CA VAL A 28 2.78 -6.51 46.68
C VAL A 28 2.09 -5.43 47.52
N ALA A 29 2.63 -5.26 48.72
CA ALA A 29 2.21 -4.30 49.71
C ALA A 29 2.54 -2.85 49.30
N CYS A 30 1.59 -1.95 49.54
CA CYS A 30 1.81 -0.50 49.58
C CYS A 30 2.77 -0.16 50.74
N ALA A 31 3.79 0.64 50.45
CA ALA A 31 4.52 1.41 51.45
C ALA A 31 4.30 2.91 51.16
N PRO A 32 3.99 3.75 52.17
CA PRO A 32 3.82 5.18 51.99
C PRO A 32 5.01 6.00 52.53
N LEU A 33 5.03 7.29 52.12
CA LEU A 33 5.71 8.47 52.70
C LEU A 33 7.18 8.71 52.28
N PRO A 34 7.74 9.96 52.36
CA PRO A 34 7.14 11.26 52.73
C PRO A 34 7.48 12.44 51.75
N GLU A 35 6.65 13.49 51.76
CA GLU A 35 7.06 14.90 51.56
C GLU A 35 7.06 15.59 52.96
N PRO A 36 7.59 16.81 53.22
CA PRO A 36 8.03 17.88 52.31
C PRO A 36 9.33 18.64 52.73
N GLY A 37 9.83 19.55 51.87
CA GLY A 37 10.85 20.53 52.30
C GLY A 37 11.39 21.51 51.25
N ALA A 38 10.73 22.67 51.12
CA ALA A 38 11.25 24.03 50.86
C ALA A 38 12.01 24.41 49.55
N THR A 39 11.29 25.17 48.68
CA THR A 39 11.55 26.52 48.06
C THR A 39 12.99 26.99 47.73
N PRO A 40 13.25 27.83 46.68
CA PRO A 40 12.41 28.99 46.29
C PRO A 40 12.29 29.31 44.78
N SER A 41 11.43 30.31 44.52
CA SER A 41 11.12 31.00 43.27
C SER A 41 12.31 31.25 42.34
N ASP A 42 12.09 31.03 41.04
CA ASP A 42 12.57 31.96 40.03
C ASP A 42 11.74 31.91 38.73
N THR A 43 11.68 33.08 38.12
CA THR A 43 10.88 33.50 36.97
C THR A 43 11.28 32.79 35.68
N ALA A 44 10.33 32.20 34.94
CA ALA A 44 10.52 31.93 33.51
C ALA A 44 9.17 31.77 32.80
N GLY A 45 9.02 32.45 31.66
CA GLY A 45 7.78 32.61 30.94
C GLY A 45 7.20 31.33 30.33
N SER A 46 5.93 31.45 29.95
CA SER A 46 5.20 30.51 29.13
C SER A 46 6.03 30.12 27.90
N PRO A 47 6.30 28.83 27.64
CA PRO A 47 6.80 28.44 26.32
C PRO A 47 5.65 28.61 25.33
N SER A 48 5.71 29.71 24.59
CA SER A 48 5.04 29.87 23.31
C SER A 48 5.36 28.66 22.44
N ASN A 49 4.29 28.06 21.92
CA ASN A 49 4.30 27.05 20.86
C ASN A 49 5.31 27.48 19.77
N PRO A 50 6.22 26.63 19.29
CA PRO A 50 7.03 27.00 18.14
C PRO A 50 6.10 27.19 16.95
N GLU A 51 5.93 28.44 16.52
CA GLU A 51 5.43 28.76 15.19
C GLU A 51 6.28 27.97 14.19
N THR A 52 5.63 27.08 13.46
CA THR A 52 6.18 26.43 12.29
C THR A 52 6.66 27.53 11.34
N PRO A 53 7.95 27.56 10.96
CA PRO A 53 8.40 28.52 9.96
C PRO A 53 7.71 28.23 8.63
N PRO A 54 7.28 29.25 7.87
CA PRO A 54 6.65 29.04 6.58
C PRO A 54 7.73 28.59 5.59
N TYR A 55 7.75 27.31 5.24
CA TYR A 55 8.57 26.83 4.14
C TYR A 55 7.79 26.94 2.84
N SER A 56 8.13 27.98 2.09
CA SER A 56 7.70 28.23 0.72
C SER A 56 8.43 27.28 -0.24
N GLY A 57 7.79 26.15 -0.51
CA GLY A 57 7.90 25.43 -1.77
C GLY A 57 6.48 25.19 -2.26
N GLU A 58 5.95 26.08 -3.12
CA GLU A 58 4.62 25.96 -3.72
C GLU A 58 4.56 24.70 -4.61
N MET A 59 4.29 23.54 -4.00
CA MET A 59 3.44 22.55 -4.63
C MET A 59 2.02 23.01 -4.30
N GLY A 60 1.28 23.52 -5.29
CA GLY A 60 -0.10 23.96 -5.10
C GLY A 60 -0.89 22.89 -4.36
N GLN A 61 -1.70 23.28 -3.36
CA GLN A 61 -2.52 22.31 -2.66
C GLN A 61 -3.48 21.69 -3.67
N VAL A 62 -3.77 20.39 -3.53
CA VAL A 62 -4.66 19.70 -4.48
C VAL A 62 -6.00 20.43 -4.59
N ASP A 63 -6.49 20.99 -3.50
CA ASP A 63 -7.74 21.77 -3.46
C ASP A 63 -7.65 23.08 -4.26
N ASP A 64 -6.47 23.70 -4.36
CA ASP A 64 -6.25 24.89 -5.18
C ASP A 64 -6.27 24.56 -6.67
N VAL A 65 -5.76 23.38 -7.04
CA VAL A 65 -5.68 22.91 -8.44
C VAL A 65 -7.00 22.28 -8.91
N LEU A 66 -7.68 21.51 -8.05
CA LEU A 66 -8.90 20.79 -8.37
C LEU A 66 -10.15 21.68 -8.27
N THR A 67 -10.16 22.78 -9.03
CA THR A 67 -11.30 23.70 -9.12
C THR A 67 -12.54 22.99 -9.68
N PRO A 68 -13.75 23.56 -9.54
CA PRO A 68 -14.96 23.00 -10.13
C PRO A 68 -14.85 22.74 -11.65
N GLU A 69 -14.16 23.63 -12.39
CA GLU A 69 -13.95 23.51 -13.83
C GLU A 69 -13.00 22.35 -14.18
N VAL A 70 -11.91 22.20 -13.42
CA VAL A 70 -10.96 21.09 -13.58
C VAL A 70 -11.65 19.76 -13.27
N ARG A 71 -12.40 19.71 -12.16
CA ARG A 71 -13.20 18.54 -11.77
C ARG A 71 -14.18 18.12 -12.86
N GLU A 72 -14.94 19.08 -13.40
CA GLU A 72 -15.91 18.80 -14.47
C GLU A 72 -15.22 18.29 -15.74
N THR A 73 -14.08 18.90 -16.12
CA THR A 73 -13.29 18.47 -17.29
C THR A 73 -12.83 17.01 -17.17
N ILE A 74 -12.35 16.63 -15.98
CA ILE A 74 -11.94 15.25 -15.69
C ILE A 74 -13.15 14.33 -15.76
N LEU A 75 -14.23 14.64 -15.04
CA LEU A 75 -15.41 13.78 -14.97
C LEU A 75 -16.09 13.59 -16.33
N GLN A 76 -16.12 14.61 -17.19
CA GLN A 76 -16.61 14.48 -18.57
C GLN A 76 -15.77 13.52 -19.41
N THR A 77 -14.44 13.58 -19.27
CA THR A 77 -13.54 12.67 -19.99
C THR A 77 -13.74 11.24 -19.49
N VAL A 78 -13.74 11.04 -18.17
CA VAL A 78 -13.93 9.70 -17.58
C VAL A 78 -15.31 9.13 -17.92
N ALA A 79 -16.37 9.94 -17.86
CA ALA A 79 -17.72 9.52 -18.24
C ALA A 79 -17.78 8.92 -19.65
N ALA A 80 -17.09 9.52 -20.61
CA ALA A 80 -17.00 9.02 -21.96
C ALA A 80 -16.18 7.72 -22.06
N ASP A 81 -15.07 7.63 -21.32
CA ASP A 81 -14.18 6.45 -21.34
C ASP A 81 -14.82 5.20 -20.72
N VAL A 82 -15.56 5.36 -19.62
CA VAL A 82 -16.13 4.23 -18.85
C VAL A 82 -17.61 3.98 -19.12
N ASP A 83 -18.21 4.70 -20.07
CA ASP A 83 -19.64 4.62 -20.43
C ASP A 83 -20.58 4.78 -19.22
N ARG A 84 -20.32 5.83 -18.42
CA ARG A 84 -21.14 6.20 -17.24
C ARG A 84 -21.57 7.66 -17.34
N PRO A 85 -22.80 8.01 -16.92
CA PRO A 85 -23.19 9.41 -16.87
C PRO A 85 -22.37 10.14 -15.79
N VAL A 86 -21.98 11.39 -16.07
CA VAL A 86 -21.22 12.25 -15.14
C VAL A 86 -21.89 12.31 -13.75
N SER A 87 -23.22 12.25 -13.68
CA SER A 87 -23.98 12.27 -12.42
C SER A 87 -23.76 11.06 -11.51
N GLU A 88 -23.27 9.94 -12.05
CA GLU A 88 -22.91 8.75 -11.28
C GLU A 88 -21.45 8.78 -10.82
N LEU A 89 -20.63 9.66 -11.40
CA LEU A 89 -19.19 9.71 -11.13
C LEU A 89 -18.85 10.77 -10.08
N ARG A 90 -17.84 10.46 -9.27
CA ARG A 90 -17.18 11.42 -8.39
C ARG A 90 -15.68 11.17 -8.33
N ILE A 91 -14.92 12.22 -8.05
CA ILE A 91 -13.50 12.09 -7.67
C ILE A 91 -13.45 11.67 -6.20
N ALA A 92 -12.84 10.53 -5.90
CA ALA A 92 -12.62 10.03 -4.55
C ALA A 92 -11.36 10.61 -3.91
N SER A 93 -10.26 10.62 -4.67
CA SER A 93 -8.95 11.11 -4.24
C SER A 93 -8.25 11.82 -5.40
N ALA A 94 -7.41 12.80 -5.09
CA ALA A 94 -6.53 13.43 -6.05
C ALA A 94 -5.20 13.83 -5.37
N GLU A 95 -4.09 13.76 -6.12
CA GLU A 95 -2.81 14.33 -5.70
C GLU A 95 -2.11 15.00 -6.88
N THR A 96 -1.33 16.04 -6.61
CA THR A 96 -0.43 16.63 -7.60
C THR A 96 0.67 15.65 -7.97
N ALA A 97 1.03 15.65 -9.25
CA ALA A 97 2.04 14.78 -9.82
C ALA A 97 2.74 15.45 -11.00
N THR A 98 3.88 14.89 -11.38
CA THR A 98 4.65 15.31 -12.56
C THR A 98 4.85 14.11 -13.47
N TRP A 99 4.53 14.28 -14.74
CA TRP A 99 4.57 13.21 -15.73
C TRP A 99 5.68 13.38 -16.76
N ASP A 100 6.16 12.25 -17.26
CA ASP A 100 6.95 12.18 -18.48
C ASP A 100 6.06 12.26 -19.74
N GLY A 101 6.67 12.07 -20.91
CA GLY A 101 5.95 12.10 -22.19
C GLY A 101 4.89 11.00 -22.37
N CYS A 102 4.87 9.99 -21.51
CA CYS A 102 3.87 8.91 -21.50
C CYS A 102 2.79 9.13 -20.43
N MET A 103 2.70 10.35 -19.88
CA MET A 103 1.77 10.66 -18.79
C MET A 103 2.00 9.77 -17.56
N GLY A 104 3.22 9.29 -17.33
CA GLY A 104 3.53 8.40 -16.20
C GLY A 104 2.90 7.01 -16.29
N ILE A 105 2.47 6.58 -17.49
CA ILE A 105 2.03 5.21 -17.76
C ILE A 105 3.21 4.40 -18.27
N TYR A 106 3.67 3.45 -17.47
CA TYR A 106 4.68 2.49 -17.85
C TYR A 106 4.11 1.44 -18.80
N VAL A 107 4.81 1.24 -19.91
CA VAL A 107 4.61 0.14 -20.86
C VAL A 107 6.00 -0.45 -21.14
N PRO A 108 6.15 -1.79 -21.08
CA PRO A 108 7.39 -2.46 -21.44
C PRO A 108 7.91 -2.00 -22.81
N ASP A 109 9.22 -1.81 -22.92
CA ASP A 109 9.95 -1.36 -24.12
C ASP A 109 9.53 0.02 -24.69
N GLN A 110 8.59 0.73 -24.06
CA GLN A 110 8.19 2.06 -24.51
C GLN A 110 9.15 3.12 -23.99
N MET A 111 9.75 3.87 -24.92
CA MET A 111 10.55 5.04 -24.57
C MET A 111 9.65 6.27 -24.39
N CYS A 112 9.72 6.88 -23.21
CA CYS A 112 9.02 8.11 -22.87
C CYS A 112 9.97 9.31 -22.94
N THR A 113 9.47 10.44 -23.41
CA THR A 113 10.28 11.66 -23.42
C THR A 113 10.51 12.13 -21.99
N MET A 114 11.76 12.46 -21.64
CA MET A 114 12.13 13.01 -20.33
C MET A 114 11.69 14.49 -20.25
N ILE A 115 10.41 14.71 -19.99
CA ILE A 115 9.77 16.01 -19.78
C ILE A 115 9.11 16.03 -18.41
N ALA A 116 8.91 17.22 -17.84
CA ALA A 116 8.16 17.42 -16.60
C ALA A 116 6.82 18.10 -16.93
N ILE A 117 5.76 17.31 -17.07
CA ILE A 117 4.40 17.80 -17.29
C ILE A 117 3.69 17.85 -15.94
N SER A 118 3.36 19.06 -15.46
CA SER A 118 2.56 19.23 -14.24
C SER A 118 1.16 18.66 -14.43
N GLY A 119 0.68 17.93 -13.43
CA GLY A 119 -0.54 17.17 -13.55
C GLY A 119 -1.16 16.73 -12.24
N LEU A 120 -2.23 15.94 -12.37
CA LEU A 120 -2.93 15.31 -11.27
C LEU A 120 -2.97 13.81 -11.48
N ARG A 121 -2.79 13.05 -10.39
CA ARG A 121 -3.24 11.66 -10.29
C ARG A 121 -4.58 11.68 -9.58
N VAL A 122 -5.59 11.06 -10.18
CA VAL A 122 -6.98 11.18 -9.73
C VAL A 122 -7.61 9.79 -9.67
N VAL A 123 -8.34 9.51 -8.59
CA VAL A 123 -9.22 8.35 -8.49
C VAL A 123 -10.65 8.81 -8.73
N VAL A 124 -11.30 8.24 -9.74
CA VAL A 124 -12.72 8.44 -10.06
C VAL A 124 -13.48 7.15 -9.76
N THR A 125 -14.71 7.27 -9.27
CA THR A 125 -15.53 6.12 -8.90
C THR A 125 -17.02 6.40 -9.15
N ASP A 126 -17.77 5.33 -9.42
CA ASP A 126 -19.25 5.30 -9.41
C ASP A 126 -19.83 4.73 -8.10
N GLY A 127 -18.97 4.40 -7.12
CA GLY A 127 -19.33 3.76 -5.87
C GLY A 127 -19.21 2.24 -5.87
N GLU A 128 -19.22 1.59 -7.04
CA GLU A 128 -18.97 0.14 -7.16
C GLU A 128 -17.58 -0.15 -7.72
N GLN A 129 -17.09 0.67 -8.65
CA GLN A 129 -15.78 0.53 -9.29
C GLN A 129 -14.92 1.76 -9.10
N GLY A 130 -13.60 1.57 -9.16
CA GLY A 130 -12.61 2.65 -9.10
C GLY A 130 -11.69 2.67 -10.33
N TRP A 131 -11.43 3.86 -10.85
CA TRP A 131 -10.50 4.10 -11.96
C TRP A 131 -9.49 5.17 -11.60
N VAL A 132 -8.23 4.92 -11.98
CA VAL A 132 -7.11 5.82 -11.74
C VAL A 132 -6.75 6.51 -13.05
N TYR A 133 -6.67 7.83 -13.02
CA TYR A 133 -6.37 8.68 -14.17
C TYR A 133 -5.18 9.58 -13.88
N HIS A 134 -4.37 9.82 -14.90
CA HIS A 134 -3.32 10.84 -14.91
C HIS A 134 -3.76 11.96 -15.86
N THR A 135 -3.78 13.19 -15.38
CA THR A 135 -4.24 14.35 -16.15
C THR A 135 -3.19 15.45 -16.14
N ARG A 136 -3.33 16.44 -17.02
CA ARG A 136 -2.64 17.72 -16.84
C ARG A 136 -3.27 18.50 -15.69
N GLU A 137 -2.58 19.55 -15.26
CA GLU A 137 -2.99 20.41 -14.14
C GLU A 137 -4.38 21.04 -14.35
N ASP A 138 -4.74 21.33 -15.60
CA ASP A 138 -6.05 21.85 -16.01
C ASP A 138 -7.13 20.76 -16.21
N GLY A 139 -6.82 19.50 -15.87
CA GLY A 139 -7.71 18.35 -16.03
C GLY A 139 -7.80 17.79 -17.46
N GLN A 140 -7.18 18.44 -18.44
CA GLN A 140 -7.20 17.97 -19.83
C GLN A 140 -6.27 16.76 -20.03
N ASN A 141 -6.53 16.04 -21.13
CA ASN A 141 -5.78 14.83 -21.50
C ASN A 141 -5.71 13.82 -20.36
N ALA A 142 -6.87 13.54 -19.74
CA ALA A 142 -6.95 12.47 -18.76
C ALA A 142 -6.66 11.14 -19.47
N VAL A 143 -5.61 10.46 -19.02
CA VAL A 143 -5.21 9.14 -19.49
C VAL A 143 -5.45 8.14 -18.37
N GLN A 144 -6.20 7.09 -18.66
CA GLN A 144 -6.44 6.04 -17.68
C GLN A 144 -5.14 5.26 -17.42
N ASN A 145 -4.90 4.93 -16.16
CA ASN A 145 -3.96 3.90 -15.74
C ASN A 145 -4.72 2.56 -15.61
N PRO A 146 -4.72 1.71 -16.65
CA PRO A 146 -5.52 0.49 -16.64
C PRO A 146 -5.00 -0.54 -15.62
N THR A 147 -3.71 -0.54 -15.31
CA THR A 147 -3.12 -1.45 -14.32
C THR A 147 -3.64 -1.16 -12.92
N ALA A 148 -3.80 0.12 -12.57
CA ALA A 148 -4.28 0.53 -11.25
C ALA A 148 -5.81 0.65 -11.15
N SER A 149 -6.54 0.46 -12.25
CA SER A 149 -7.99 0.61 -12.36
C SER A 149 -8.72 -0.72 -12.36
N GLY A 150 -10.04 -0.68 -12.20
CA GLY A 150 -10.90 -1.86 -12.33
C GLY A 150 -11.05 -2.64 -11.03
N SER A 151 -10.84 -2.00 -9.89
CA SER A 151 -11.32 -2.53 -8.62
C SER A 151 -12.85 -2.57 -8.61
N GLN A 152 -13.44 -3.51 -7.88
CA GLN A 152 -14.87 -3.82 -7.91
C GLN A 152 -15.45 -3.92 -6.50
N ASN A 153 -16.76 -4.20 -6.41
CA ASN A 153 -17.47 -4.44 -5.15
C ASN A 153 -17.29 -3.33 -4.10
N GLY A 154 -17.14 -2.09 -4.55
CA GLY A 154 -16.97 -0.91 -3.70
C GLY A 154 -15.56 -0.73 -3.14
N LEU A 155 -14.57 -1.52 -3.57
CA LEU A 155 -13.17 -1.26 -3.28
C LEU A 155 -12.71 -0.05 -4.09
N ILE A 156 -12.55 1.09 -3.42
CA ILE A 156 -12.10 2.32 -4.07
C ILE A 156 -10.59 2.49 -3.82
N PRO A 157 -9.76 2.61 -4.88
CA PRO A 157 -8.34 2.85 -4.71
C PRO A 157 -8.08 4.19 -4.02
N ASP A 158 -6.97 4.27 -3.31
CA ASP A 158 -6.48 5.51 -2.72
C ASP A 158 -4.95 5.60 -2.88
N PHE A 159 -4.34 6.66 -2.40
CA PHE A 159 -2.89 6.82 -2.44
C PHE A 159 -2.25 6.45 -1.11
N ILE A 160 -1.08 5.81 -1.17
CA ILE A 160 -0.23 5.63 0.00
C ILE A 160 0.13 7.04 0.53
N PRO A 161 -0.18 7.35 1.81
CA PRO A 161 0.14 8.64 2.40
C PRO A 161 1.65 8.92 2.34
N ARG A 162 2.03 10.12 1.91
CA ARG A 162 3.42 10.59 2.04
C ARG A 162 3.68 10.91 3.50
N VAL A 163 4.51 10.13 4.17
CA VAL A 163 5.01 10.47 5.50
C VAL A 163 6.21 11.40 5.31
N GLU A 164 5.99 12.69 5.52
CA GLU A 164 7.06 13.68 5.45
C GLU A 164 8.11 13.41 6.54
N GLY A 165 9.39 13.40 6.16
CA GLY A 165 10.50 13.26 7.10
C GLY A 165 10.92 11.83 7.44
N GLN A 166 10.32 10.80 6.84
CA GLN A 166 10.94 9.47 6.85
C GLN A 166 12.27 9.51 6.08
N PRO A 167 13.37 8.98 6.64
CA PRO A 167 14.59 8.81 5.87
C PRO A 167 14.27 8.00 4.63
N ASN A 168 14.75 8.43 3.46
CA ASN A 168 14.83 7.53 2.32
C ASN A 168 15.76 6.39 2.76
N GLU A 169 15.19 5.27 3.20
CA GLU A 169 15.96 4.05 3.40
C GLU A 169 16.71 3.83 2.09
N THR A 170 18.02 3.57 2.19
CA THR A 170 18.80 3.27 0.98
C THR A 170 18.11 2.08 0.34
N PRO A 171 17.66 2.16 -0.93
CA PRO A 171 16.99 1.04 -1.55
C PRO A 171 17.99 -0.12 -1.55
N GLU A 172 17.78 -1.10 -0.68
CA GLU A 172 18.49 -2.36 -0.80
C GLU A 172 18.12 -2.91 -2.18
N ALA A 173 19.10 -3.35 -2.95
CA ALA A 173 18.84 -3.87 -4.29
C ALA A 173 18.17 -5.25 -4.18
N TYR A 174 16.84 -5.25 -4.13
CA TYR A 174 16.00 -6.43 -4.18
C TYR A 174 15.10 -6.39 -5.42
N VAL A 175 14.63 -7.55 -5.85
CA VAL A 175 13.66 -7.68 -6.95
C VAL A 175 12.28 -7.33 -6.43
N PHE A 176 11.91 -7.90 -5.29
CA PHE A 176 10.59 -7.72 -4.70
C PHE A 176 10.61 -7.93 -3.19
N ARG A 177 9.74 -7.22 -2.48
CA ARG A 177 9.58 -7.34 -1.04
C ARG A 177 8.11 -7.28 -0.68
N SER A 178 7.70 -8.15 0.24
CA SER A 178 6.39 -8.13 0.89
C SER A 178 6.57 -7.85 2.37
N VAL A 179 5.84 -6.87 2.90
CA VAL A 179 5.74 -6.56 4.31
C VAL A 179 4.30 -6.78 4.75
N VAL A 180 4.08 -7.81 5.55
CA VAL A 180 2.78 -8.12 6.13
C VAL A 180 2.74 -7.53 7.53
N SER A 181 1.74 -6.69 7.80
CA SER A 181 1.55 -6.02 9.09
C SER A 181 0.11 -6.11 9.57
N GLY A 182 -0.09 -6.08 10.89
CA GLY A 182 -1.42 -6.18 11.50
C GLY A 182 -1.85 -7.62 11.80
N GLY A 183 -3.17 -7.84 11.88
CA GLY A 183 -3.77 -9.11 12.28
C GLY A 183 -3.63 -9.44 13.78
N LEU A 184 -4.35 -10.47 14.22
CA LEU A 184 -4.48 -10.83 15.65
C LEU A 184 -3.15 -11.15 16.36
N ALA A 185 -2.13 -11.57 15.61
CA ALA A 185 -0.82 -11.88 16.17
C ALA A 185 0.10 -10.64 16.29
N GLY A 186 -0.23 -9.53 15.62
CA GLY A 186 0.60 -8.32 15.60
C GLY A 186 2.02 -8.52 15.09
N ARG A 187 2.28 -9.61 14.35
CA ARG A 187 3.60 -9.94 13.81
C ARG A 187 3.81 -9.17 12.51
N GLN A 188 4.97 -8.53 12.41
CA GLN A 188 5.45 -7.99 11.15
C GLN A 188 6.34 -9.05 10.51
N GLU A 189 5.84 -9.63 9.41
CA GLU A 189 6.59 -10.55 8.59
C GLU A 189 7.08 -9.81 7.34
N VAL A 190 8.36 -9.97 7.04
CA VAL A 190 8.97 -9.38 5.85
C VAL A 190 9.59 -10.50 5.04
N ILE A 191 9.20 -10.61 3.77
CA ILE A 191 9.81 -11.54 2.82
C ILE A 191 10.44 -10.72 1.70
N THR A 192 11.74 -10.85 1.50
CA THR A 192 12.52 -10.12 0.49
C THR A 192 13.16 -11.09 -0.49
N LEU A 193 12.88 -10.92 -1.77
CA LEU A 193 13.55 -11.60 -2.88
C LEU A 193 14.70 -10.73 -3.39
N MET A 194 15.93 -11.17 -3.11
CA MET A 194 17.15 -10.50 -3.52
C MET A 194 17.42 -10.69 -5.03
N ILE A 195 18.24 -9.80 -5.61
CA ILE A 195 18.68 -9.89 -7.01
C ILE A 195 19.49 -11.16 -7.34
N ASP A 196 20.06 -11.82 -6.34
CA ASP A 196 20.79 -13.09 -6.48
C ASP A 196 19.90 -14.33 -6.29
N GLY A 197 18.57 -14.13 -6.17
CA GLY A 197 17.59 -15.20 -5.99
C GLY A 197 17.48 -15.73 -4.55
N ARG A 198 18.17 -15.14 -3.57
CA ARG A 198 17.91 -15.48 -2.17
C ARG A 198 16.55 -14.93 -1.75
N LEU A 199 15.76 -15.76 -1.07
CA LEU A 199 14.53 -15.38 -0.42
C LEU A 199 14.80 -15.30 1.09
N LEU A 200 14.67 -14.11 1.67
CA LEU A 200 14.93 -13.84 3.08
C LEU A 200 13.61 -13.58 3.79
N GLN A 201 13.33 -14.29 4.88
CA GLN A 201 12.14 -14.07 5.71
C GLN A 201 12.58 -13.57 7.09
N THR A 202 12.09 -12.41 7.49
CA THR A 202 12.34 -11.84 8.82
C THR A 202 11.03 -11.62 9.59
N GLU A 203 11.08 -11.83 10.91
CA GLU A 203 10.05 -11.40 11.85
C GLU A 203 10.63 -10.27 12.70
N GLY A 204 10.13 -9.04 12.52
CA GLY A 204 10.84 -7.84 12.98
C GLY A 204 12.25 -7.78 12.40
N ASP A 205 13.26 -7.62 13.28
CA ASP A 205 14.68 -7.56 12.89
C ASP A 205 15.37 -8.93 12.83
N THR A 206 14.65 -10.03 13.08
CA THR A 206 15.24 -11.37 13.17
C THR A 206 15.03 -12.15 11.89
N LEU A 207 16.12 -12.62 11.26
CA LEU A 207 16.06 -13.58 10.15
C LEU A 207 15.56 -14.94 10.69
N VAL A 208 14.38 -15.38 10.22
CA VAL A 208 13.75 -16.63 10.66
C VAL A 208 13.87 -17.74 9.63
N ALA A 209 13.97 -17.41 8.34
CA ALA A 209 14.23 -18.38 7.27
C ALA A 209 15.00 -17.75 6.10
N GLN A 210 15.71 -18.60 5.36
CA GLN A 210 16.36 -18.26 4.11
C GLN A 210 16.26 -19.44 3.15
N SER A 211 15.86 -19.17 1.92
CA SER A 211 15.88 -20.13 0.82
C SER A 211 16.46 -19.51 -0.46
N GLN A 212 16.52 -20.30 -1.53
CA GLN A 212 17.09 -19.90 -2.81
C GLN A 212 16.10 -20.33 -3.91
N VAL A 213 15.61 -19.37 -4.68
CA VAL A 213 14.83 -19.67 -5.88
C VAL A 213 15.76 -20.06 -7.02
N THR A 214 15.25 -20.88 -7.94
CA THR A 214 15.99 -21.21 -9.17
C THR A 214 16.07 -20.00 -10.10
N PRO A 215 17.06 -19.94 -11.02
CA PRO A 215 17.11 -18.88 -12.03
C PRO A 215 15.83 -18.79 -12.88
N GLU A 216 15.21 -19.93 -13.21
CA GLU A 216 13.96 -19.99 -13.98
C GLU A 216 12.79 -19.39 -13.20
N GLN A 217 12.67 -19.70 -11.90
CA GLN A 217 11.65 -19.09 -11.04
C GLN A 217 11.84 -17.58 -10.87
N LEU A 218 13.09 -17.12 -10.73
CA LEU A 218 13.41 -15.69 -10.62
C LEU A 218 13.02 -14.95 -11.90
N GLU A 219 13.41 -15.46 -13.06
CA GLU A 219 13.08 -14.88 -14.36
C GLU A 219 11.57 -14.89 -14.62
N ALA A 220 10.89 -16.01 -14.31
CA ALA A 220 9.44 -16.10 -14.44
C ALA A 220 8.70 -15.06 -13.58
N PHE A 221 9.14 -14.86 -12.34
CA PHE A 221 8.51 -13.85 -11.48
C PHE A 221 8.80 -12.42 -11.95
N GLN A 222 10.01 -12.13 -12.42
CA GLN A 222 10.34 -10.84 -13.04
C GLN A 222 9.47 -10.58 -14.28
N GLN A 223 9.23 -11.59 -15.11
CA GLN A 223 8.34 -11.49 -16.26
C GLN A 223 6.91 -11.16 -15.83
N VAL A 224 6.40 -11.73 -14.73
CA VAL A 224 5.08 -11.36 -14.21
C VAL A 224 5.04 -9.87 -13.84
N LEU A 225 6.07 -9.33 -13.17
CA LEU A 225 6.10 -7.91 -12.82
C LEU A 225 6.07 -7.00 -14.07
N GLU A 226 6.74 -7.41 -15.14
CA GLU A 226 6.76 -6.69 -16.42
C GLU A 226 5.42 -6.79 -17.17
N ASP A 227 4.90 -8.02 -17.34
CA ASP A 227 3.65 -8.30 -18.03
C ASP A 227 2.46 -7.62 -17.35
N GLN A 228 2.43 -7.63 -16.02
CA GLN A 228 1.41 -6.96 -15.22
C GLN A 228 1.68 -5.45 -15.07
N ARG A 229 2.80 -4.95 -15.60
CA ARG A 229 3.20 -3.53 -15.54
C ARG A 229 3.18 -3.00 -14.12
N PHE A 230 3.74 -3.76 -13.18
CA PHE A 230 3.74 -3.44 -11.75
C PHE A 230 4.13 -1.98 -11.42
N PRO A 231 5.05 -1.30 -12.14
CA PRO A 231 5.35 0.11 -11.90
C PRO A 231 4.14 1.07 -11.96
N ASN A 232 3.08 0.70 -12.68
CA ASN A 232 1.84 1.49 -12.73
C ASN A 232 1.03 1.44 -11.43
N LEU A 233 1.33 0.53 -10.51
CA LEU A 233 0.72 0.47 -9.17
C LEU A 233 1.45 1.34 -8.15
N ASN A 234 2.49 2.08 -8.56
CA ASN A 234 3.28 2.86 -7.63
C ASN A 234 2.41 3.87 -6.87
N ARG A 235 2.48 3.78 -5.54
CA ARG A 235 1.74 4.54 -4.55
C ARG A 235 0.24 4.29 -4.50
N MET A 236 -0.23 3.19 -5.09
CA MET A 236 -1.63 2.81 -4.98
C MET A 236 -1.88 2.03 -3.69
N ARG A 237 -3.07 2.24 -3.12
CA ARG A 237 -3.55 1.55 -1.92
C ARG A 237 -4.95 1.02 -2.16
N TYR A 238 -5.17 -0.26 -1.85
CA TYR A 238 -6.42 -1.00 -2.04
C TYR A 238 -6.88 -1.56 -0.70
N ILE A 239 -7.48 -0.70 0.12
CA ILE A 239 -7.96 -1.06 1.46
C ILE A 239 -9.43 -0.69 1.64
N THR A 240 -10.06 -1.30 2.63
CA THR A 240 -11.44 -1.02 3.05
C THR A 240 -11.46 -0.45 4.46
N ASP A 241 -12.62 0.03 4.92
CA ASP A 241 -12.82 0.48 6.32
C ASP A 241 -12.81 -0.69 7.35
N ALA A 242 -12.49 -1.92 6.91
CA ALA A 242 -12.36 -3.06 7.81
C ALA A 242 -11.26 -2.82 8.85
N ALA A 243 -11.44 -3.40 10.03
CA ALA A 243 -10.47 -3.25 11.10
C ALA A 243 -9.14 -3.94 10.74
N PHE A 244 -8.06 -3.16 10.63
CA PHE A 244 -6.69 -3.65 10.41
C PHE A 244 -6.18 -4.63 11.48
N ALA A 245 -6.89 -4.72 12.61
CA ALA A 245 -6.62 -5.71 13.66
C ALA A 245 -7.07 -7.13 13.26
N ASP A 246 -8.08 -7.25 12.41
CA ASP A 246 -8.68 -8.53 12.03
C ASP A 246 -8.09 -9.06 10.72
N TYR A 247 -7.66 -8.16 9.83
CA TYR A 247 -7.10 -8.49 8.52
C TYR A 247 -5.74 -7.83 8.34
N PRO A 248 -4.72 -8.58 7.88
CA PRO A 248 -3.41 -8.01 7.64
C PRO A 248 -3.43 -7.06 6.43
N THR A 249 -2.62 -6.01 6.52
CA THR A 249 -2.25 -5.17 5.39
C THR A 249 -0.92 -5.64 4.85
N VAL A 250 -0.86 -5.83 3.53
CA VAL A 250 0.34 -6.24 2.82
C VAL A 250 0.83 -5.06 2.00
N GLN A 251 2.08 -4.68 2.21
CA GLN A 251 2.80 -3.74 1.38
C GLN A 251 3.74 -4.51 0.46
N LEU A 252 3.60 -4.29 -0.84
CA LEU A 252 4.44 -4.84 -1.88
C LEU A 252 5.36 -3.75 -2.40
N SER A 253 6.65 -4.04 -2.54
CA SER A 253 7.59 -3.09 -3.13
C SER A 253 8.59 -3.73 -4.08
N SER A 254 9.04 -2.93 -5.03
CA SER A 254 10.22 -3.15 -5.87
C SER A 254 11.11 -1.90 -5.80
N LEU A 255 12.14 -1.80 -6.65
CA LEU A 255 13.09 -0.69 -6.64
C LEU A 255 12.45 0.72 -6.72
N SER A 256 11.34 0.87 -7.44
CA SER A 256 10.70 2.17 -7.71
C SER A 256 9.19 2.19 -7.43
N THR A 257 8.65 1.08 -6.94
CA THR A 257 7.21 0.86 -6.83
C THR A 257 6.87 0.41 -5.42
N GLN A 258 5.83 0.99 -4.86
CA GLN A 258 5.24 0.56 -3.61
C GLN A 258 3.73 0.53 -3.78
N SER A 259 3.08 -0.58 -3.42
CA SER A 259 1.62 -0.75 -3.46
C SER A 259 1.15 -1.41 -2.18
N GLU A 260 -0.05 -1.09 -1.73
CA GLU A 260 -0.62 -1.65 -0.50
C GLU A 260 -2.00 -2.24 -0.77
N TYR A 261 -2.30 -3.35 -0.11
CA TYR A 261 -3.64 -3.91 -0.09
C TYR A 261 -3.96 -4.56 1.26
N ILE A 262 -5.25 -4.64 1.58
CA ILE A 262 -5.74 -5.46 2.70
C ILE A 262 -6.09 -6.84 2.17
N ASP A 263 -5.63 -7.89 2.85
CA ASP A 263 -5.77 -9.30 2.41
C ASP A 263 -7.23 -9.66 2.05
N LEU A 264 -8.18 -9.21 2.88
CA LEU A 264 -9.63 -9.33 2.68
C LEU A 264 -10.12 -8.87 1.28
N ALA A 265 -9.48 -7.87 0.68
CA ALA A 265 -9.98 -7.19 -0.51
C ALA A 265 -9.20 -7.53 -1.79
N ILE A 266 -8.27 -8.48 -1.74
CA ILE A 266 -7.42 -8.78 -2.92
C ILE A 266 -8.24 -9.25 -4.13
N GLU A 267 -9.30 -10.04 -3.91
CA GLU A 267 -10.17 -10.53 -5.00
C GLU A 267 -10.93 -9.39 -5.71
N ASP A 268 -11.12 -8.26 -5.03
CA ASP A 268 -11.79 -7.07 -5.54
C ASP A 268 -10.82 -6.04 -6.16
N ALA A 269 -9.51 -6.24 -5.99
CA ALA A 269 -8.48 -5.34 -6.51
C ALA A 269 -8.26 -5.51 -8.03
N PRO A 270 -7.53 -4.61 -8.72
CA PRO A 270 -7.23 -4.78 -10.14
C PRO A 270 -6.55 -6.12 -10.45
N THR A 271 -6.90 -6.74 -11.58
CA THR A 271 -6.39 -8.06 -12.00
C THR A 271 -4.86 -8.12 -12.04
N ALA A 272 -4.20 -7.00 -12.36
CA ALA A 272 -2.74 -6.92 -12.36
C ALA A 272 -2.15 -7.13 -10.96
N LEU A 273 -2.75 -6.51 -9.93
CA LEU A 273 -2.32 -6.71 -8.54
C LEU A 273 -2.59 -8.14 -8.08
N GLN A 274 -3.75 -8.70 -8.42
CA GLN A 274 -4.09 -10.11 -8.12
C GLN A 274 -3.05 -11.07 -8.71
N SER A 275 -2.67 -10.86 -9.97
CA SER A 275 -1.70 -11.70 -10.67
C SER A 275 -0.30 -11.63 -10.05
N VAL A 276 0.13 -10.43 -9.62
CA VAL A 276 1.41 -10.24 -8.92
C VAL A 276 1.40 -10.93 -7.56
N VAL A 277 0.33 -10.79 -6.78
CA VAL A 277 0.18 -11.45 -5.47
C VAL A 277 0.18 -12.97 -5.64
N GLN A 278 -0.60 -13.50 -6.59
CA GLN A 278 -0.66 -14.94 -6.84
C GLN A 278 0.71 -15.51 -7.24
N ALA A 279 1.44 -14.83 -8.13
CA ALA A 279 2.76 -15.27 -8.55
C ALA A 279 3.78 -15.20 -7.41
N TRP A 280 3.68 -14.18 -6.57
CA TRP A 280 4.50 -14.03 -5.38
C TRP A 280 4.27 -15.17 -4.38
N ASP A 281 3.01 -15.43 -4.03
CA ASP A 281 2.66 -16.49 -3.07
C ASP A 281 3.07 -17.87 -3.58
N THR A 282 2.95 -18.10 -4.89
CA THR A 282 3.42 -19.33 -5.53
C THR A 282 4.94 -19.47 -5.41
N LEU A 283 5.70 -18.42 -5.73
CA LEU A 283 7.15 -18.41 -5.64
C LEU A 283 7.62 -18.69 -4.20
N VAL A 284 7.00 -18.04 -3.21
CA VAL A 284 7.32 -18.23 -1.79
C VAL A 284 7.01 -19.67 -1.36
N ALA A 285 5.87 -20.22 -1.75
CA ALA A 285 5.46 -21.57 -1.39
C ALA A 285 6.34 -22.66 -2.00
N GLU A 286 6.84 -22.47 -3.23
CA GLU A 286 7.74 -23.42 -3.90
C GLU A 286 9.18 -23.37 -3.37
N ALA A 287 9.58 -22.25 -2.77
CA ALA A 287 10.93 -22.03 -2.25
C ALA A 287 11.11 -22.52 -0.79
N GLN A 288 10.03 -22.87 -0.09
CA GLN A 288 10.02 -23.36 1.29
C GLN A 288 9.94 -24.89 1.34
#